data_AF-A0A2V8FF43-F1
#
_entry.id   AF-A0A2V8FF43-F1
#
_cell.length_a   1.000
_cell.length_b   1.000
_cell.length_c   1.000
_cell.angle_alpha   90.00
_cell.angle_beta   90.00
_cell.angle_gamma   90.00
#
_symmetry.space_group_name_H-M   'P 1'
#
loop_
_entity.id
_entity.type
_entity.pdbx_description
1 polymer ?
#
loop_
_entity_poly.entity_id
_entity_poly.type
_entity_poly.pdbx_seq_one_letter_code
_entity_poly.pdbx_strand_id
1 'polypeptide(L)' 'MRIISLVPAGTEIVFALGLERDVVAVSHECDYPPRARDLPRLTQSAIGGAPRTSAEIDAA' A
#
# COMPACT_ATOMS: atom_id res chain seq x y z
N MET A 1 -15.97 1.88 -12.53
CA MET A 1 -15.85 2.97 -11.53
C MET A 1 -14.37 3.38 -11.45
N ARG A 2 -13.95 4.30 -10.58
CA ARG A 2 -12.54 4.57 -10.31
C ARG A 2 -12.30 4.51 -8.80
N ILE A 3 -11.65 3.46 -8.34
CA ILE A 3 -11.48 3.12 -6.91
C ILE A 3 -10.04 3.39 -6.50
N ILE A 4 -9.89 4.07 -5.37
CA ILE A 4 -8.63 4.16 -4.64
C ILE A 4 -8.81 3.36 -3.36
N SER A 5 -7.94 2.39 -3.10
CA SER A 5 -7.97 1.59 -1.88
C SER A 5 -6.74 1.87 -1.02
N LEU A 6 -6.94 2.49 0.14
CA LEU A 6 -5.84 2.94 1.01
C LEU A 6 -5.61 2.03 2.22
N VAL A 7 -6.29 0.89 2.30
CA VAL A 7 -6.16 -0.08 3.41
C VAL A 7 -5.85 -1.45 2.81
N PRO A 8 -4.81 -2.17 3.29
CA PRO A 8 -4.42 -3.48 2.75
C PRO A 8 -5.60 -4.45 2.64
N ALA A 9 -6.33 -4.67 3.73
CA ALA A 9 -7.51 -5.56 3.73
C ALA A 9 -8.59 -5.13 2.72
N GLY A 10 -8.80 -3.83 2.53
CA GLY A 10 -9.75 -3.32 1.54
C GLY A 10 -9.31 -3.64 0.10
N THR A 11 -8.02 -3.51 -0.18
CA THR A 11 -7.43 -3.88 -1.47
C THR A 11 -7.61 -5.37 -1.73
N GLU A 12 -7.30 -6.21 -0.74
CA GLU A 12 -7.47 -7.67 -0.85
C GLU A 12 -8.91 -8.07 -1.12
N ILE A 13 -9.88 -7.47 -0.41
CA ILE A 13 -11.31 -7.72 -0.61
C ILE A 13 -11.73 -7.33 -2.04
N VAL A 14 -11.35 -6.15 -2.52
CA VAL A 14 -11.72 -5.69 -3.87
C VAL A 14 -11.15 -6.60 -4.96
N PHE A 15 -9.90 -7.05 -4.80
CA PHE A 15 -9.30 -8.04 -5.71
C PHE A 15 -9.99 -9.39 -5.63
N ALA A 16 -10.33 -9.88 -4.43
CA ALA A 16 -11.05 -11.14 -4.25
C ALA A 16 -12.45 -11.12 -4.88
N LEU A 17 -13.08 -9.95 -4.99
CA LEU A 17 -14.37 -9.74 -5.65
C LEU A 17 -14.28 -9.61 -7.18
N GLY A 18 -13.08 -9.67 -7.78
CA GLY A 18 -12.90 -9.51 -9.23
C GLY A 18 -13.08 -8.08 -9.74
N LEU A 19 -12.93 -7.10 -8.85
CA LEU A 19 -13.09 -5.66 -9.13
C LEU A 19 -11.74 -4.96 -9.32
N GLU A 20 -10.64 -5.70 -9.51
CA GLU A 20 -9.29 -5.14 -9.59
C GLU A 20 -9.11 -4.18 -10.76
N ARG A 21 -9.90 -4.32 -11.83
CA ARG A 21 -9.87 -3.42 -12.99
C ARG A 21 -10.38 -2.01 -12.69
N ASP A 22 -11.17 -1.86 -11.64
CA ASP A 22 -11.67 -0.57 -11.18
C ASP A 22 -10.70 0.11 -10.20
N VAL A 23 -9.68 -0.60 -9.67
CA VAL A 23 -8.69 -0.04 -8.75
C VAL A 23 -7.61 0.69 -9.53
N VAL A 24 -7.53 2.01 -9.33
CA VAL A 24 -6.60 2.87 -10.07
C VAL A 24 -5.36 3.27 -9.27
N ALA A 25 -5.39 3.12 -7.94
CA ALA A 25 -4.24 3.39 -7.07
C ALA A 25 -4.43 2.78 -5.67
N VAL A 26 -3.33 2.62 -4.94
CA VAL A 26 -3.29 2.00 -3.60
C VAL A 26 -2.38 2.73 -2.60
N SER A 27 -2.43 2.37 -1.32
CA SER A 27 -1.46 2.85 -0.31
C SER A 27 -0.08 2.19 -0.46
N HIS A 28 0.96 2.76 0.16
CA HIS A 28 2.30 2.15 0.20
C HIS A 28 2.37 0.77 0.84
N GLU A 29 1.35 0.39 1.62
CA GLU A 29 1.30 -0.88 2.34
C GLU A 29 0.51 -1.97 1.59
N CYS A 30 -0.24 -1.62 0.55
CA CYS A 30 -1.10 -2.58 -0.18
C CYS A 30 -0.30 -3.42 -1.17
N ASP A 31 0.41 -4.45 -0.75
CA ASP A 31 1.31 -5.27 -1.60
C ASP A 31 0.73 -6.63 -2.05
N TYR A 32 -0.49 -6.96 -1.61
CA TYR A 32 -1.21 -8.18 -1.93
C TYR A 32 -2.59 -7.91 -2.60
N PRO A 33 -2.99 -8.73 -3.60
CA PRO A 33 -2.19 -9.75 -4.28
C PRO A 33 -1.00 -9.12 -5.06
N PRO A 34 -0.02 -9.91 -5.54
CA PRO A 34 1.18 -9.39 -6.20
C PRO A 34 0.94 -8.29 -7.24
N ARG A 35 -0.17 -8.37 -7.98
CA ARG A 35 -0.61 -7.40 -8.98
C ARG A 35 -0.92 -6.00 -8.43
N ALA A 36 -1.27 -5.87 -7.14
CA ALA A 36 -1.46 -4.58 -6.49
C ALA A 36 -0.14 -3.76 -6.42
N ARG A 37 1.02 -4.40 -6.57
CA ARG A 37 2.33 -3.73 -6.66
C ARG A 37 2.51 -2.95 -7.95
N ASP A 38 1.77 -3.29 -9.00
CA ASP A 38 1.81 -2.60 -10.30
C ASP A 38 1.01 -1.28 -10.30
N LEU A 39 0.21 -1.03 -9.25
CA LEU A 39 -0.62 0.15 -9.13
C LEU A 39 0.14 1.34 -8.51
N PRO A 40 -0.18 2.58 -8.92
CA PRO A 40 0.37 3.79 -8.30
C PRO A 40 0.17 3.83 -6.79
N ARG A 41 1.19 4.31 -6.06
CA ARG A 41 1.22 4.47 -4.60
C ARG A 41 0.89 5.92 -4.26
N LEU A 42 -0.20 6.17 -3.51
CA LEU A 42 -0.62 7.54 -3.16
C LEU A 42 -0.23 7.97 -1.75
N THR A 43 0.28 7.04 -0.96
CA THR A 43 0.80 7.33 0.39
C THR A 43 2.24 6.89 0.48
N GLN A 44 2.93 7.37 1.50
CA GLN A 44 4.30 6.98 1.86
C GLN A 44 4.41 6.93 3.38
N SER A 45 5.39 6.22 3.90
CA SER A 45 5.69 6.23 5.33
C SER A 45 6.20 7.62 5.76
N ALA A 46 5.68 8.13 6.87
CA ALA A 46 6.16 9.38 7.46
C ALA A 46 7.54 9.23 8.13
N ILE A 47 7.98 8.00 8.41
CA ILE A 47 9.22 7.68 9.13
C ILE A 47 10.46 7.85 8.22
N GLY A 48 10.26 8.11 6.93
CA GLY A 48 11.33 8.22 5.94
C GLY A 48 11.81 6.84 5.45
N GLY A 49 12.38 6.81 4.24
CA GLY A 49 12.79 5.56 3.59
C GLY A 49 14.23 5.12 3.88
N ALA A 50 14.98 5.88 4.66
CA ALA A 50 16.35 5.50 5.02
C ALA A 50 16.31 4.38 6.08
N PRO A 51 17.04 3.27 5.88
CA PRO A 51 17.21 2.26 6.92
C PRO A 51 17.75 2.91 8.18
N ARG A 52 17.12 2.64 9.31
CA ARG A 52 17.62 2.99 10.64
C ARG A 52 17.84 1.72 11.43
N THR A 53 18.93 1.69 12.17
CA THR A 53 19.17 0.69 13.21
C THR A 53 18.18 0.89 14.36
N SER A 54 17.91 -0.16 15.13
CA SER A 54 17.07 -0.03 16.33
C SER A 54 17.62 1.00 17.30
N ALA A 55 18.95 1.07 17.47
CA ALA A 55 19.60 2.06 18.33
C ALA A 55 19.35 3.51 17.88
N GLU A 56 19.33 3.78 16.56
CA GLU A 56 19.00 5.11 16.02
C GLU A 56 17.52 5.48 16.21
N ILE A 57 16.63 4.48 16.31
CA ILE A 57 15.21 4.69 16.61
C ILE A 57 15.03 4.98 18.10
N ASP A 58 15.68 4.21 18.98
CA ASP A 58 15.59 4.37 20.44
C ASP A 58 16.16 5.71 20.94
N ALA A 59 17.06 6.32 20.16
CA ALA A 59 17.71 7.58 20.49
C ALA A 59 16.95 8.85 20.04
N ALA A 60 15.85 8.73 19.30
CA ALA A 60 15.06 9.85 18.75
C ALA A 60 13.89 10.24 19.66
#